data_AF-A0A066UJU1-F1
#
_entry.id   AF-A0A066UJU1-F1
#
_cell.length_a   1.000
_cell.length_b   1.000
_cell.length_c   1.000
_cell.angle_alpha   90.00
_cell.angle_beta   90.00
_cell.angle_gamma   90.00
#
_symmetry.space_group_name_H-M   'P 1'
#
loop_
_entity.id
_entity.type
_entity.pdbx_description
1 polymer ?
#
loop_
_entity_poly.entity_id
_entity_poly.type
_entity_poly.pdbx_seq_one_letter_code
_entity_poly.pdbx_strand_id
1 'polypeptide(L)'
;MTYLNNTLKAIIIASVLVVTGCSSPAMDKDNENAARNRGAAGGALMGATLGALTGEPGLAVKGAVAGGVTGGVAGSMKDLDDSRQSENTQVLADGHSQDNRSDAEKRVAELEAELRIMELEQQLAEAKEKETSTSDDKS
;
A
#
# COMPACT_ATOMS: atom_id res chain seq x y z
N MET A 1 20.74 47.23 16.08
CA MET A 1 19.55 46.80 16.86
C MET A 1 18.30 46.51 16.00
N THR A 2 18.21 46.99 14.75
CA THR A 2 17.04 46.75 13.88
C THR A 2 16.98 45.33 13.29
N TYR A 3 18.13 44.69 13.06
CA TYR A 3 18.21 43.34 12.50
C TYR A 3 17.65 42.25 13.42
N LEU A 4 17.81 42.41 14.74
CA LEU A 4 17.38 41.42 15.72
C LEU A 4 15.84 41.33 15.82
N ASN A 5 15.15 42.45 15.63
CA ASN A 5 13.68 42.47 15.59
C ASN A 5 13.11 41.89 14.29
N ASN A 6 13.85 41.98 13.18
CA ASN A 6 13.41 41.48 11.89
C ASN A 6 13.63 39.96 11.76
N THR A 7 14.73 39.44 12.30
CA THR A 7 14.98 37.99 12.38
C THR A 7 14.01 37.31 13.36
N LEU A 8 13.71 37.93 14.50
CA LEU A 8 12.72 37.40 15.45
C LEU A 8 11.32 37.33 14.81
N LYS A 9 10.92 38.36 14.05
CA LYS A 9 9.66 38.35 13.30
C LYS A 9 9.64 37.28 12.21
N ALA A 10 10.74 37.12 11.46
CA ALA A 10 10.85 36.08 10.44
C ALA A 10 10.76 34.67 11.04
N ILE A 11 11.38 34.44 12.20
CA ILE A 11 11.30 33.16 12.93
C ILE A 11 9.88 32.89 13.42
N ILE A 12 9.19 33.91 13.96
CA ILE A 12 7.80 33.78 14.42
C ILE A 12 6.84 33.50 13.24
N ILE A 13 7.05 34.15 12.10
CA ILE A 13 6.24 33.92 10.89
C ILE A 13 6.52 32.53 10.32
N ALA A 14 7.80 32.11 10.29
CA ALA A 14 8.19 30.78 9.86
C ALA A 14 7.63 29.69 10.78
N SER A 15 7.65 29.89 12.11
CA SER A 15 7.12 28.92 13.06
C SER A 15 5.60 28.81 12.98
N VAL A 16 4.88 29.92 12.77
CA VAL A 16 3.44 29.89 12.49
C VAL A 16 3.15 29.13 11.19
N LEU A 17 3.90 29.39 10.12
CA LEU A 17 3.75 28.70 8.83
C LEU A 17 4.04 27.19 8.92
N VAL A 18 5.07 26.81 9.68
CA VAL A 18 5.41 25.40 9.94
C VAL A 18 4.30 24.71 10.74
N VAL A 19 3.77 25.36 11.78
CA VAL A 19 2.67 24.80 12.58
C VAL A 19 1.39 24.65 11.75
N THR A 20 1.03 25.66 10.95
CA THR A 20 -0.12 25.56 10.04
C THR A 20 0.12 24.57 8.90
N GLY A 21 1.37 24.40 8.45
CA GLY A 21 1.74 23.45 7.41
C GLY A 21 1.77 22.00 7.91
N CYS A 22 2.08 21.78 9.19
CA CYS A 22 2.11 20.44 9.80
C CYS A 22 0.69 19.87 10.02
N SER A 23 -0.32 20.73 10.13
CA SER A 23 -1.74 20.36 10.34
C SER A 23 -2.65 20.75 9.18
N SER A 24 -2.08 21.10 8.03
CA SER A 24 -2.87 21.58 6.89
C SER A 24 -3.59 20.41 6.22
N PRO A 25 -4.89 20.53 5.90
CA PRO A 25 -5.60 19.54 5.09
C PRO A 25 -4.96 19.33 3.71
N ALA A 26 -4.20 20.31 3.22
CA ALA A 26 -3.43 20.17 1.99
C ALA A 26 -2.27 19.15 2.09
N MET A 27 -1.88 18.76 3.31
CA MET A 27 -0.86 17.75 3.61
C MET A 27 -1.45 16.47 4.21
N ASP A 28 -2.79 16.38 4.32
CA ASP A 28 -3.45 15.20 4.84
C ASP A 28 -3.28 14.04 3.85
N LYS A 29 -2.96 12.85 4.35
CA LYS A 29 -2.85 11.60 3.60
C LYS A 29 -4.09 11.29 2.72
N ASP A 30 -5.26 11.86 3.05
CA ASP A 30 -6.50 11.68 2.29
C ASP A 30 -6.58 12.61 1.06
N ASN A 31 -5.60 13.51 0.88
CA ASN A 31 -5.45 14.38 -0.30
C ASN A 31 -4.46 13.79 -1.31
N GLU A 32 -4.89 13.61 -2.55
CA GLU A 32 -4.06 13.14 -3.69
C GLU A 32 -2.79 13.98 -3.90
N ASN A 33 -2.80 15.25 -3.50
CA ASN A 33 -1.63 16.12 -3.63
C ASN A 33 -0.79 16.24 -2.36
N ALA A 34 -1.04 15.44 -1.32
CA ALA A 34 -0.35 15.56 -0.04
C ALA A 34 1.15 15.31 -0.14
N ALA A 35 1.57 14.27 -0.88
CA ALA A 35 2.98 13.96 -1.10
C ALA A 35 3.72 15.10 -1.82
N ARG A 36 3.08 15.66 -2.86
CA ARG A 36 3.58 16.82 -3.62
C ARG A 36 3.67 18.07 -2.75
N ASN A 37 2.62 18.37 -1.99
CA ASN A 37 2.57 19.55 -1.14
C ASN A 37 3.62 19.45 -0.04
N ARG A 38 3.79 18.27 0.57
CA ARG A 38 4.78 18.03 1.63
C ARG A 38 6.19 18.11 1.09
N GLY A 39 6.42 17.53 -0.09
CA GLY A 39 7.68 17.67 -0.82
C GLY A 39 8.00 19.12 -1.15
N ALA A 40 7.01 19.90 -1.61
CA ALA A 40 7.20 21.31 -1.92
C ALA A 40 7.46 22.16 -0.67
N ALA A 41 6.73 21.94 0.41
CA ALA A 41 6.96 22.63 1.67
C ALA A 41 8.32 22.28 2.27
N GLY A 42 8.70 21.00 2.28
CA GLY A 42 10.00 20.54 2.77
C GLY A 42 11.17 21.04 1.94
N GLY A 43 11.04 20.98 0.62
CA GLY A 43 12.04 21.51 -0.31
C GLY A 43 12.19 23.03 -0.22
N ALA A 44 11.08 23.76 -0.04
CA ALA A 44 11.12 25.21 0.14
C ALA A 44 11.78 25.62 1.46
N LEU A 45 11.49 24.90 2.55
CA LEU A 45 12.14 25.11 3.84
C LEU A 45 13.66 24.89 3.73
N MET A 46 14.07 23.77 3.13
CA MET A 46 15.48 23.42 3.02
C MET A 46 16.23 24.34 2.04
N GLY A 47 15.57 24.77 0.96
CA GLY A 47 16.11 25.76 0.04
C GLY A 47 16.21 27.17 0.65
N ALA A 48 15.23 27.55 1.49
CA ALA A 48 15.24 28.81 2.22
C ALA A 48 16.36 28.85 3.26
N THR A 49 16.56 27.76 4.02
CA THR A 49 17.63 27.69 5.02
C THR A 49 19.00 27.77 4.36
N LEU A 50 19.21 27.02 3.27
CA LEU A 50 20.46 27.08 2.50
C LEU A 50 20.71 28.48 1.91
N GLY A 51 19.69 29.13 1.35
CA GLY A 51 19.84 30.48 0.82
C GLY A 51 19.90 31.58 1.89
N ALA A 52 19.44 31.33 3.11
CA ALA A 52 19.63 32.23 4.25
C ALA A 52 21.05 32.12 4.82
N LEU A 53 21.65 30.93 4.78
CA LEU A 53 23.05 30.67 5.16
C LEU A 53 24.05 31.41 4.27
N THR A 54 23.71 31.67 3.00
CA THR A 54 24.56 32.47 2.10
C THR A 54 24.46 33.98 2.36
N GLY A 55 23.64 34.42 3.31
CA GLY A 55 23.60 35.79 3.80
C GLY A 55 22.81 36.78 2.94
N GLU A 56 22.23 36.35 1.82
CA GLU A 56 21.50 37.23 0.91
C GLU A 56 20.01 36.87 0.82
N PRO A 57 19.08 37.78 1.14
CA PRO A 57 17.65 37.48 1.18
C PRO A 57 17.08 37.07 -0.19
N GLY A 58 17.64 37.60 -1.29
CA GLY A 58 17.28 37.19 -2.65
C GLY A 58 17.63 35.74 -2.95
N LEU A 59 18.75 35.24 -2.39
CA LEU A 59 19.17 33.85 -2.51
C LEU A 59 18.31 32.92 -1.66
N ALA A 60 17.86 33.37 -0.47
CA ALA A 60 16.89 32.63 0.34
C ALA A 60 15.55 32.42 -0.37
N VAL A 61 15.00 33.47 -1.00
CA VAL A 61 13.74 33.36 -1.75
C VAL A 61 13.93 32.48 -3.00
N LYS A 62 15.01 32.68 -3.75
CA LYS A 62 15.30 31.88 -4.95
C LYS A 62 15.57 30.42 -4.60
N GLY A 63 16.26 30.16 -3.50
CA GLY A 63 16.50 28.84 -2.94
C GLY A 63 15.20 28.18 -2.47
N ALA A 64 14.32 28.91 -1.80
CA ALA A 64 13.01 28.44 -1.38
C ALA A 64 12.12 28.06 -2.58
N VAL A 65 12.09 28.89 -3.63
CA VAL A 65 11.32 28.60 -4.84
C VAL A 65 11.91 27.39 -5.57
N ALA A 66 13.23 27.38 -5.81
CA ALA A 66 13.89 26.27 -6.49
C ALA A 66 13.75 24.95 -5.72
N GLY A 67 13.94 25.00 -4.40
CA GLY A 67 13.78 23.86 -3.51
C GLY A 67 12.33 23.39 -3.42
N GLY A 68 11.36 24.32 -3.37
CA GLY A 68 9.94 23.98 -3.34
C GLY A 68 9.42 23.35 -4.62
N VAL A 69 9.87 23.86 -5.78
CA VAL A 69 9.51 23.24 -7.07
C VAL A 69 10.11 21.84 -7.13
N THR A 70 11.41 21.71 -6.87
CA THR A 70 12.15 20.43 -6.91
C THR A 70 11.57 19.40 -5.93
N GLY A 71 11.30 19.82 -4.70
CA GLY A 71 10.68 18.98 -3.68
C GLY A 71 9.25 18.58 -4.03
N GLY A 72 8.49 19.46 -4.68
CA GLY A 72 7.15 19.13 -5.18
C GLY A 72 7.17 18.07 -6.27
N VAL A 73 8.11 18.15 -7.22
CA VAL A 73 8.25 17.12 -8.27
C VAL A 73 8.69 15.79 -7.66
N ALA A 74 9.68 15.82 -6.76
CA ALA A 74 10.15 14.61 -6.05
C ALA A 74 9.04 13.96 -5.20
N GLY A 75 8.21 14.76 -4.54
CA GLY A 75 7.04 14.27 -3.80
C GLY A 75 5.98 13.64 -4.71
N SER A 76 5.81 14.16 -5.93
CA SER A 76 4.89 13.57 -6.93
C SER A 76 5.44 12.23 -7.45
N MET A 77 6.75 12.11 -7.63
CA MET A 77 7.40 10.86 -8.04
C MET A 77 7.31 9.77 -6.95
N LYS A 78 7.42 10.16 -5.68
CA LYS A 78 7.25 9.24 -4.54
C LYS A 78 5.87 8.58 -4.53
N ASP A 79 4.84 9.33 -4.90
CA ASP A 79 3.45 8.85 -4.95
C ASP A 79 3.23 7.77 -6.03
N LEU A 80 3.84 7.98 -7.20
CA LEU A 80 3.88 6.99 -8.29
C LEU A 80 4.63 5.72 -7.90
N ASP A 81 5.73 5.85 -7.16
CA ASP A 81 6.52 4.73 -6.68
C ASP A 81 5.78 3.92 -5.61
N ASP A 82 5.12 4.60 -4.67
CA ASP A 82 4.32 3.99 -3.61
C ASP A 82 3.10 3.24 -4.18
N SER A 83 2.43 3.83 -5.17
CA SER A 83 1.32 3.19 -5.89
C SER A 83 1.75 1.89 -6.56
N ARG A 84 2.92 1.90 -7.24
CA ARG A 84 3.49 0.70 -7.89
C ARG A 84 3.93 -0.34 -6.87
N GLN A 85 4.48 0.08 -5.74
CA GLN A 85 4.91 -0.82 -4.68
C GLN A 85 3.71 -1.48 -3.97
N SER A 86 2.64 -0.74 -3.73
CA SER A 86 1.39 -1.26 -3.17
C SER A 86 0.76 -2.31 -4.09
N GLU A 87 0.67 -2.04 -5.39
CA GLU A 87 0.15 -2.98 -6.39
C GLU A 87 0.95 -4.29 -6.40
N ASN A 88 2.28 -4.20 -6.46
CA ASN A 88 3.14 -5.40 -6.40
C ASN A 88 2.96 -6.18 -5.09
N THR A 89 2.84 -5.49 -3.96
CA THR A 89 2.63 -6.13 -2.66
C THR A 89 1.27 -6.84 -2.60
N GLN A 90 0.24 -6.23 -3.16
CA GLN A 90 -1.10 -6.81 -3.24
C GLN A 90 -1.14 -8.01 -4.18
N VAL A 91 -0.50 -7.94 -5.34
CA VAL A 91 -0.41 -9.07 -6.29
C VAL A 91 0.35 -10.25 -5.68
N LEU A 92 1.44 -9.98 -4.96
CA LEU A 92 2.17 -11.03 -4.25
C LEU A 92 1.34 -11.66 -3.12
N ALA A 93 0.58 -10.85 -2.38
CA ALA A 93 -0.31 -11.35 -1.34
C ALA A 93 -1.48 -12.17 -1.92
N ASP A 94 -2.07 -11.71 -3.02
CA ASP A 94 -3.16 -12.41 -3.72
C ASP A 94 -2.66 -13.73 -4.31
N GLY A 95 -1.50 -13.74 -4.97
CA GLY A 95 -0.86 -14.96 -5.46
C GLY A 95 -0.63 -15.99 -4.37
N HIS A 96 -0.13 -15.57 -3.20
CA HIS A 96 0.06 -16.49 -2.06
C HIS A 96 -1.26 -17.05 -1.52
N SER A 97 -2.33 -16.24 -1.51
CA SER A 97 -3.66 -16.71 -1.10
C SER A 97 -4.33 -17.64 -2.13
N GLN A 98 -4.07 -17.39 -3.42
CA GLN A 98 -4.60 -18.18 -4.53
C GLN A 98 -3.93 -19.56 -4.60
N ASP A 99 -2.61 -19.64 -4.39
CA ASP A 99 -1.87 -20.90 -4.31
C ASP A 99 -2.42 -21.78 -3.16
N ASN A 100 -2.56 -21.21 -1.96
CA ASN A 100 -3.11 -21.93 -0.81
C ASN A 100 -4.55 -22.40 -1.02
N ARG A 101 -5.37 -21.62 -1.73
CA ARG A 101 -6.75 -22.01 -2.06
C ARG A 101 -6.80 -23.15 -3.06
N SER A 102 -5.98 -23.09 -4.12
CA SER A 102 -5.87 -24.15 -5.13
C SER A 102 -5.45 -25.49 -4.52
N ASP A 103 -4.48 -25.46 -3.59
CA ASP A 103 -4.04 -26.67 -2.88
C ASP A 103 -5.11 -27.24 -1.96
N ALA A 104 -5.90 -26.40 -1.30
CA ALA A 104 -7.03 -26.84 -0.49
C ALA A 104 -8.13 -27.49 -1.36
N GLU A 105 -8.48 -26.89 -2.50
CA GLU A 105 -9.49 -27.41 -3.42
C GLU A 105 -9.07 -28.75 -4.05
N LYS A 106 -7.79 -28.93 -4.41
CA LYS A 106 -7.27 -30.21 -4.91
C LYS A 106 -7.40 -31.34 -3.89
N ARG A 107 -7.05 -31.07 -2.62
CA ARG A 107 -7.18 -32.09 -1.55
C ARG A 107 -8.62 -32.50 -1.34
N VAL A 108 -9.56 -31.56 -1.41
CA VAL A 108 -11.00 -31.85 -1.30
C VAL A 108 -11.47 -32.70 -2.48
N ALA A 109 -11.05 -32.38 -3.70
CA ALA A 109 -11.42 -33.15 -4.89
C ALA A 109 -10.89 -34.60 -4.86
N GLU A 110 -9.69 -34.81 -4.33
CA GLU A 110 -9.10 -36.14 -4.15
C GLU A 110 -9.90 -36.98 -3.13
N LEU A 111 -10.23 -36.40 -1.97
CA LEU A 111 -11.05 -37.03 -0.93
C LEU A 111 -12.46 -37.37 -1.43
N GLU A 112 -13.07 -36.50 -2.24
CA GLU A 112 -14.39 -36.75 -2.82
C GLU A 112 -14.38 -37.90 -3.84
N ALA A 113 -13.31 -38.00 -4.63
CA ALA A 113 -13.12 -39.11 -5.56
C ALA A 113 -12.96 -40.45 -4.83
N GLU A 114 -12.19 -40.49 -3.74
CA GLU A 114 -12.03 -41.69 -2.91
C GLU A 114 -13.36 -42.13 -2.27
N LEU A 115 -14.13 -41.20 -1.71
CA LEU A 115 -15.46 -41.48 -1.13
C LEU A 115 -16.41 -42.11 -2.15
N ARG A 116 -16.42 -41.59 -3.39
CA ARG A 116 -17.32 -42.07 -4.44
C ARG A 116 -16.99 -43.47 -4.93
N ILE A 117 -15.71 -43.84 -4.94
CA ILE A 117 -15.27 -45.21 -5.25
C ILE A 117 -15.74 -46.17 -4.15
N MET A 118 -15.58 -45.79 -2.89
CA MET A 118 -16.00 -46.59 -1.74
C MET A 118 -17.51 -46.85 -1.74
N GLU A 119 -18.31 -45.84 -2.08
CA GLU A 119 -19.78 -45.95 -2.16
C GLU A 119 -20.24 -46.88 -3.29
N LEU A 120 -19.56 -46.84 -4.44
CA LEU A 120 -19.82 -47.75 -5.56
C LEU A 120 -19.47 -49.21 -5.22
N GLU A 121 -18.36 -49.45 -4.51
CA GLU A 121 -18.01 -50.80 -4.01
C GLU A 121 -19.05 -51.32 -3.03
N GLN A 122 -19.58 -50.46 -2.15
CA GLN A 122 -20.62 -50.82 -1.19
C GLN A 122 -21.93 -51.21 -1.88
N GLN A 123 -22.35 -50.47 -2.92
CA GLN A 123 -23.51 -50.83 -3.75
C GLN A 123 -23.30 -52.15 -4.50
N LEU A 124 -22.08 -52.42 -4.97
CA LEU A 124 -21.74 -53.67 -5.64
C LEU A 124 -21.76 -54.85 -4.67
N ALA A 125 -21.31 -54.64 -3.43
CA ALA A 125 -21.39 -55.64 -2.36
C ALA A 125 -22.84 -55.95 -1.97
N GLU A 126 -23.69 -54.94 -1.75
CA GLU A 126 -25.12 -55.15 -1.44
C GLU A 126 -25.88 -55.80 -2.62
N ALA A 127 -25.56 -55.44 -3.86
CA ALA A 127 -26.16 -56.05 -5.05
C ALA A 127 -25.74 -57.52 -5.19
N LYS A 128 -24.48 -57.84 -4.89
CA LYS A 128 -23.97 -59.21 -4.91
C LYS A 128 -24.55 -60.06 -3.78
N GLU A 129 -24.75 -59.47 -2.60
CA GLU A 129 -25.41 -60.13 -1.47
C GLU A 129 -26.89 -60.45 -1.80
N LYS A 130 -27.59 -59.54 -2.48
CA LYS A 130 -28.93 -59.78 -3.02
C LYS A 130 -28.95 -60.88 -4.09
N GLU A 131 -27.97 -60.94 -5.00
CA GLU A 131 -27.89 -62.04 -5.98
C GLU A 131 -27.70 -63.41 -5.31
N THR A 132 -26.85 -63.53 -4.29
CA THR A 132 -26.69 -64.79 -3.54
C THR A 132 -27.95 -65.22 -2.79
N SER A 133 -28.81 -64.29 -2.36
CA SER A 133 -30.11 -64.64 -1.75
C SER A 133 -31.18 -65.11 -2.75
N THR A 134 -30.98 -64.87 -4.05
CA THR A 134 -31.89 -65.33 -5.12
C THR A 134 -31.44 -66.62 -5.81
N SER A 135 -30.22 -67.10 -5.57
CA SER A 135 -29.70 -68.35 -6.14
C SER A 135 -30.02 -69.60 -5.31
N ASP A 136 -30.48 -69.47 -4.07
CA ASP A 136 -30.89 -70.62 -3.23
C ASP A 136 -32.35 -71.06 -3.46
N ASP A 137 -33.11 -70.37 -4.33
CA ASP A 137 -34.54 -70.66 -4.61
C ASP A 137 -34.80 -71.19 -6.03
N LYS A 138 -33.81 -71.87 -6.62
CA LYS A 138 -33.99 -72.72 -7.81
C LYS A 138 -33.28 -74.06 -7.62
N SER A 139 -33.90 -74.91 -6.81
CA SER A 139 -33.81 -76.38 -6.93
C SER A 139 -34.29 -76.86 -8.30
#